data_AF-A0A158A6F5-F1
#
_entry.id   AF-A0A158A6F5-F1
#
_cell.length_a   1.000
_cell.length_b   1.000
_cell.length_c   1.000
_cell.angle_alpha   90.00
_cell.angle_beta   90.00
_cell.angle_gamma   90.00
#
_symmetry.space_group_name_H-M   'P 1'
#
loop_
_entity.id
_entity.type
_entity.pdbx_description
1 polymer ?
#
loop_
_entity_poly.entity_id
_entity_poly.type
_entity_poly.pdbx_seq_one_letter_code
_entity_poly.pdbx_strand_id
1 'polypeptide(L)'
;MQRYAVGEWESLWSSEPYMKHRFVLDLESCTVIAGEDRVRRHWWSMRLEHVAYMQQLLDETFDSIWDEPDEFGFVRQDEIPSWATKAWPWPPLPEVEEVEKMLDNPDIPLERDESGCIVFPPRFVADGRQ
;
A
#
# COMPACT_ATOMS: atom_id res chain seq x y z
N MET A 1 -4.15 -4.85 26.24
CA MET A 1 -3.97 -5.72 25.06
C MET A 1 -3.39 -4.84 23.99
N GLN A 2 -2.27 -5.24 23.40
CA GLN A 2 -1.73 -4.58 22.21
C GLN A 2 -2.67 -4.88 21.05
N ARG A 3 -3.35 -3.83 20.58
CA ARG A 3 -4.44 -3.95 19.61
C ARG A 3 -3.93 -4.29 18.21
N TYR A 4 -2.77 -3.76 17.85
CA TYR A 4 -2.24 -3.90 16.51
C TYR A 4 -1.12 -4.93 16.47
N ALA A 5 -0.93 -5.56 15.32
CA ALA A 5 0.25 -6.36 15.03
C ALA A 5 0.87 -5.91 13.70
N VAL A 6 2.19 -5.80 13.68
CA VAL A 6 2.93 -5.24 12.53
C VAL A 6 4.02 -6.20 12.13
N GLY A 7 4.05 -6.60 10.87
CA GLY A 7 4.99 -7.60 10.38
C GLY A 7 5.42 -7.34 8.95
N GLU A 8 6.53 -7.95 8.56
CA GLU A 8 6.99 -8.03 7.17
C GLU A 8 6.77 -9.46 6.66
N TRP A 9 6.35 -9.59 5.41
CA TRP A 9 6.08 -10.85 4.74
C TRP A 9 6.76 -10.86 3.36
N GLU A 10 7.35 -11.98 2.95
CA GLU A 10 7.78 -12.19 1.56
C GLU A 10 6.66 -12.81 0.69
N SER A 11 6.43 -12.22 -0.48
CA SER A 11 5.35 -12.58 -1.40
C SER A 11 5.30 -14.08 -1.68
N LEU A 12 4.10 -14.63 -1.55
CA LEU A 12 3.76 -15.99 -1.95
C LEU A 12 3.31 -16.04 -3.42
N TRP A 13 3.25 -14.91 -4.11
CA TRP A 13 2.76 -14.82 -5.49
C TRP A 13 3.81 -15.34 -6.46
N SER A 14 3.41 -16.25 -7.34
CA SER A 14 4.30 -16.81 -8.36
C SER A 14 4.71 -15.80 -9.44
N SER A 15 3.91 -14.74 -9.65
CA SER A 15 4.20 -13.64 -10.57
C SER A 15 5.24 -12.65 -10.02
N GLU A 16 5.33 -12.52 -8.70
CA GLU A 16 6.21 -11.57 -8.03
C GLU A 16 7.00 -12.23 -6.89
N PRO A 17 7.76 -13.31 -7.18
CA PRO A 17 8.50 -14.01 -6.16
C PRO A 17 9.51 -13.04 -5.52
N TYR A 18 9.63 -13.10 -4.19
CA TYR A 18 10.55 -12.28 -3.37
C TYR A 18 10.16 -10.81 -3.14
N MET A 19 8.99 -10.37 -3.60
CA MET A 19 8.50 -9.05 -3.24
C MET A 19 8.22 -8.99 -1.74
N LYS A 20 8.73 -7.97 -1.04
CA LYS A 20 8.47 -7.81 0.40
C LYS A 20 7.24 -6.98 0.60
N HIS A 21 6.39 -7.39 1.52
CA HIS A 21 5.24 -6.65 1.96
C HIS A 21 5.38 -6.37 3.45
N ARG A 22 4.75 -5.31 3.93
CA ARG A 22 4.57 -5.07 5.37
C ARG A 22 3.15 -4.66 5.63
N PHE A 23 2.57 -5.14 6.73
CA PHE A 23 1.16 -4.96 7.04
C PHE A 23 0.94 -4.55 8.47
N VAL A 24 -0.21 -3.93 8.69
CA VAL A 24 -0.76 -3.69 10.03
C VAL A 24 -2.08 -4.45 10.15
N LEU A 25 -2.15 -5.27 11.17
CA LEU A 25 -3.33 -6.03 11.58
C LEU A 25 -3.97 -5.32 12.77
N ASP A 26 -5.29 -5.24 12.79
CA ASP A 26 -6.08 -4.95 13.97
C ASP A 26 -6.60 -6.27 14.54
N LEU A 27 -6.01 -6.71 15.66
CA LEU A 27 -6.33 -7.98 16.31
C LEU A 27 -7.71 -7.97 16.99
N GLU A 28 -8.25 -6.79 17.29
CA GLU A 28 -9.58 -6.68 17.90
C GLU A 28 -10.69 -6.96 16.87
N SER A 29 -10.50 -6.47 15.64
CA SER A 29 -11.46 -6.63 14.55
C SER A 29 -11.12 -7.78 13.60
N CYS A 30 -9.96 -8.42 13.78
CA CYS A 30 -9.37 -9.38 12.85
C CYS A 30 -9.30 -8.84 11.42
N THR A 31 -8.77 -7.61 11.27
CA THR A 31 -8.68 -6.95 9.96
C THR A 31 -7.28 -6.49 9.59
N VAL A 32 -6.94 -6.56 8.30
CA VAL A 32 -5.78 -5.89 7.71
C VAL A 32 -6.18 -4.44 7.44
N ILE A 33 -5.57 -3.50 8.16
CA ILE A 33 -5.95 -2.07 8.08
C ILE A 33 -5.03 -1.25 7.18
N ALA A 34 -3.82 -1.75 6.91
CA ALA A 34 -2.87 -1.12 5.99
C ALA A 34 -1.83 -2.11 5.51
N GLY A 35 -1.30 -1.87 4.31
CA GLY A 35 -0.20 -2.62 3.75
C GLY A 35 0.71 -1.74 2.89
N GLU A 36 1.99 -2.11 2.79
CA GLU A 36 2.93 -1.55 1.84
C GLU A 36 3.72 -2.62 1.12
N ASP A 37 3.98 -2.36 -0.14
CA ASP A 37 4.70 -3.13 -1.12
C ASP A 37 6.11 -2.60 -1.30
N ARG A 38 7.11 -3.48 -1.29
CA ARG A 38 8.52 -3.10 -1.48
C ARG A 38 8.91 -3.20 -2.96
N VAL A 39 8.69 -2.12 -3.70
CA VAL A 39 9.05 -1.99 -5.12
C VAL A 39 10.33 -1.19 -5.27
N ARG A 40 11.31 -1.72 -6.00
CA ARG A 40 12.61 -1.04 -6.29
C ARG A 40 13.27 -0.45 -5.03
N ARG A 41 13.26 -1.21 -3.93
CA ARG A 41 13.80 -0.84 -2.60
C ARG A 41 13.02 0.24 -1.84
N HIS A 42 11.94 0.76 -2.40
CA HIS A 42 11.06 1.74 -1.77
C HIS A 42 9.77 1.07 -1.31
N TRP A 43 9.18 1.58 -0.24
CA TRP A 43 7.88 1.13 0.24
C TRP A 43 6.79 1.97 -0.38
N TRP A 44 5.76 1.29 -0.90
CA TRP A 44 4.62 1.88 -1.58
C TRP A 44 3.34 1.39 -0.94
N SER A 45 2.40 2.28 -0.68
CA SER A 45 1.09 1.93 -0.13
C SER A 45 0.37 0.95 -1.03
N MET A 46 -0.15 -0.12 -0.43
CA MET A 46 -0.99 -1.08 -1.13
C MET A 46 -2.33 -0.45 -1.55
N ARG A 47 -2.87 -0.93 -2.67
CA ARG A 47 -4.25 -0.64 -3.08
C ARG A 47 -5.23 -1.36 -2.16
N LEU A 48 -6.48 -0.86 -2.09
CA LEU A 48 -7.53 -1.48 -1.26
C LEU A 48 -7.80 -2.93 -1.67
N GLU A 49 -7.76 -3.23 -2.96
CA GLU A 49 -7.88 -4.59 -3.49
C GLU A 49 -6.76 -5.52 -3.03
N HIS A 50 -5.53 -5.01 -2.91
CA HIS A 50 -4.39 -5.78 -2.39
C HIS A 50 -4.56 -6.02 -0.89
N VAL A 51 -5.02 -5.02 -0.14
CA VAL A 51 -5.34 -5.18 1.29
C VAL A 51 -6.46 -6.21 1.48
N ALA A 52 -7.52 -6.16 0.67
CA ALA A 52 -8.62 -7.11 0.71
C ALA A 52 -8.18 -8.53 0.31
N TYR A 53 -7.28 -8.65 -0.67
CA TYR A 53 -6.68 -9.93 -1.02
C TYR A 53 -5.86 -10.50 0.16
N MET A 54 -5.05 -9.67 0.80
CA MET A 54 -4.25 -10.09 1.96
C MET A 54 -5.15 -10.51 3.12
N GLN A 55 -6.24 -9.78 3.38
CA GLN A 55 -7.26 -10.21 4.34
C GLN A 55 -7.75 -11.63 4.03
N GLN A 56 -8.18 -11.87 2.78
CA GLN A 56 -8.69 -13.18 2.37
C GLN A 56 -7.63 -14.28 2.55
N LEU A 57 -6.38 -14.01 2.17
CA LEU A 57 -5.27 -14.95 2.33
C LEU A 57 -5.04 -15.33 3.80
N LEU A 58 -5.07 -14.34 4.70
CA LEU A 58 -4.93 -14.58 6.14
C LEU A 58 -6.08 -15.41 6.67
N ASP A 59 -7.32 -15.04 6.33
CA ASP A 59 -8.51 -15.74 6.81
C ASP A 59 -8.59 -17.19 6.30
N GLU A 60 -8.13 -17.47 5.08
CA GLU A 60 -8.21 -18.80 4.49
C GLU A 60 -7.04 -19.71 4.86
N THR A 61 -5.85 -19.16 5.09
CA THR A 61 -4.60 -19.95 5.19
C THR A 61 -3.87 -19.78 6.52
N PHE A 62 -4.08 -18.67 7.22
CA PHE A 62 -3.31 -18.26 8.39
C PHE A 62 -4.21 -17.70 9.50
N ASP A 63 -5.38 -18.28 9.72
CA ASP A 63 -6.39 -17.77 10.66
C ASP A 63 -5.87 -17.66 12.10
N SER A 64 -4.92 -18.51 12.51
CA SER A 64 -4.28 -18.42 13.82
C SER A 64 -3.42 -17.16 14.02
N ILE A 65 -3.14 -16.38 12.96
CA ILE A 65 -2.40 -15.11 13.05
C ILE A 65 -3.11 -14.07 13.92
N TRP A 66 -4.44 -14.18 14.07
CA TRP A 66 -5.23 -13.24 14.85
C TRP A 66 -5.03 -13.45 16.37
N ASP A 67 -4.79 -14.68 16.79
CA ASP A 67 -4.52 -15.03 18.19
C ASP A 67 -3.01 -14.96 18.51
N GLU A 68 -2.19 -15.47 17.60
CA GLU A 68 -0.75 -15.71 17.79
C GLU A 68 0.12 -15.04 16.70
N PRO A 69 -0.01 -13.70 16.45
CA PRO A 69 0.74 -13.00 15.41
C PRO A 69 2.27 -13.14 15.54
N ASP A 70 2.81 -13.32 16.75
CA ASP A 70 4.25 -13.47 16.97
C ASP A 70 4.83 -14.72 16.31
N GLU A 71 4.06 -15.81 16.19
CA GLU A 71 4.51 -17.04 15.52
C GLU A 71 4.76 -16.83 14.02
N PHE A 72 4.09 -15.81 13.46
CA PHE A 72 4.22 -15.40 12.06
C PHE A 72 5.21 -14.25 11.89
N GLY A 73 5.96 -13.88 12.94
CA GLY A 73 6.95 -12.80 12.90
C GLY A 73 6.37 -11.40 12.96
N PHE A 74 5.09 -11.25 13.32
CA PHE A 74 4.48 -9.96 13.59
C PHE A 74 4.78 -9.51 15.02
N VAL A 75 4.97 -8.22 15.21
CA VAL A 75 5.20 -7.62 16.53
C VAL A 75 3.94 -6.89 16.97
N ARG A 76 3.39 -7.27 18.11
CA ARG A 76 2.24 -6.60 18.72
C ARG A 76 2.62 -5.19 19.22
N GLN A 77 1.75 -4.22 18.95
CA GLN A 77 1.94 -2.79 19.24
C GLN A 77 0.63 -2.13 19.65
N ASP A 78 0.71 -1.09 20.48
CA ASP A 78 -0.46 -0.33 20.94
C ASP A 78 -0.89 0.76 19.94
N GLU A 79 0.01 1.17 19.04
CA GLU A 79 -0.20 2.24 18.09
C GLU A 79 0.01 1.78 16.64
N ILE A 80 -0.72 2.41 15.72
CA ILE A 80 -0.53 2.19 14.29
C ILE A 80 0.78 2.86 13.86
N PRO A 81 1.70 2.15 13.17
CA PRO A 81 2.92 2.74 12.66
C PRO A 81 2.68 3.97 11.77
N SER A 82 3.52 4.99 11.93
CA SER A 82 3.41 6.24 11.14
C SER A 82 3.50 6.06 9.62
N TRP A 83 4.06 4.95 9.12
CA TRP A 83 4.06 4.64 7.69
C TRP A 83 2.69 4.14 7.22
N ALA A 84 1.97 3.38 8.05
CA ALA A 84 0.64 2.89 7.74
C ALA A 84 -0.40 4.01 7.68
N THR A 85 -0.16 5.10 8.42
CA THR A 85 -0.99 6.31 8.37
C THR A 85 -0.64 7.26 7.21
N LYS A 86 0.50 7.06 6.52
CA LYS A 86 0.88 7.86 5.34
C LYS A 86 0.15 7.40 4.07
N ALA A 87 -0.44 6.21 4.12
CA ALA A 87 -0.89 5.43 2.98
C ALA A 87 -2.30 5.77 2.45
N TRP A 88 -2.79 6.98 2.71
CA TRP A 88 -4.11 7.37 2.21
C TRP A 88 -4.13 8.82 1.72
N PRO A 89 -3.79 9.09 0.45
CA PRO A 89 -4.49 10.14 -0.24
C PRO A 89 -5.89 9.61 -0.52
N TRP A 90 -6.85 10.13 0.24
CA TRP A 90 -8.21 10.25 -0.28
C TRP A 90 -8.25 11.53 -1.12
N PRO A 91 -8.65 11.49 -2.40
CA PRO A 91 -9.10 10.34 -3.21
C PRO A 91 -7.92 9.49 -3.77
N PRO A 92 -8.19 8.23 -4.18
CA PRO A 92 -7.18 7.28 -4.63
C PRO A 92 -6.25 7.84 -5.71
N LEU A 93 -4.96 7.51 -5.61
CA LEU A 93 -4.02 7.79 -6.70
C LEU A 93 -4.39 6.94 -7.92
N PRO A 94 -4.21 7.47 -9.14
CA PRO A 94 -4.44 6.72 -10.37
C PRO A 94 -3.56 5.47 -10.41
N GLU A 95 -4.09 4.42 -11.04
CA GLU A 95 -3.42 3.12 -11.20
C GLU A 95 -2.07 3.28 -11.90
N VAL A 96 -1.11 2.37 -11.68
CA VAL A 96 0.19 2.45 -12.38
C VAL A 96 0.01 2.43 -13.88
N GLU A 97 -0.95 1.65 -14.38
CA GLU A 97 -1.32 1.60 -15.80
C GLU A 97 -2.00 2.89 -16.28
N GLU A 98 -2.72 3.59 -15.39
CA GLU A 98 -3.27 4.92 -15.68
C GLU A 98 -2.16 5.96 -15.70
N VAL A 99 -1.22 5.91 -14.75
CA VAL A 99 -0.04 6.77 -14.74
C VAL A 99 0.80 6.51 -15.99
N GLU A 100 1.08 5.27 -16.36
CA GLU A 100 1.80 4.91 -17.59
C GLU A 100 1.07 5.41 -18.83
N LYS A 101 -0.26 5.23 -18.92
CA LYS A 101 -1.06 5.81 -20.01
C LYS A 101 -1.06 7.34 -20.01
N MET A 102 -0.99 7.99 -18.85
CA MET A 102 -0.92 9.44 -18.73
C MET A 102 0.47 9.97 -19.10
N LEU A 103 1.52 9.20 -18.85
CA LEU A 103 2.88 9.49 -19.31
C LEU A 103 3.01 9.35 -20.83
N ASP A 104 2.27 8.41 -21.41
CA ASP A 104 2.23 8.14 -22.86
C ASP A 104 1.23 9.04 -23.63
N ASN A 105 0.36 9.78 -22.93
CA ASN A 105 -0.64 10.64 -23.56
C ASN A 105 -0.11 12.09 -23.70
N PRO A 106 0.20 12.57 -24.92
CA PRO A 106 0.75 13.91 -25.13
C PRO A 106 -0.23 15.04 -24.83
N ASP A 107 -1.52 14.75 -24.67
CA ASP A 107 -2.59 15.75 -24.47
C ASP A 107 -2.88 16.05 -22.98
N ILE A 108 -2.23 15.37 -22.03
CA ILE A 108 -2.43 15.62 -20.60
C ILE A 108 -1.33 16.57 -20.08
N PRO A 109 -1.66 17.79 -19.63
CA PRO A 109 -0.67 18.72 -19.10
C PRO A 109 -0.15 18.23 -17.74
N LEU A 110 1.01 17.59 -17.74
CA LEU A 110 1.76 17.20 -16.55
C LEU A 110 2.74 18.31 -16.16
N GLU A 111 2.73 18.72 -14.88
CA GLU A 111 3.71 19.68 -14.36
C GLU A 111 5.11 19.07 -14.38
N ARG A 112 6.06 19.75 -15.04
CA ARG A 112 7.46 19.35 -15.16
C ARG A 112 8.35 20.40 -14.49
N ASP A 113 9.42 19.96 -13.84
CA ASP A 113 10.42 20.86 -13.25
C ASP A 113 11.29 21.54 -14.32
N GLU A 114 12.19 22.42 -13.88
CA GLU A 114 13.12 23.17 -14.75
C GLU A 114 14.08 22.24 -15.56
N SER A 115 14.18 20.97 -15.17
CA SER A 115 14.97 19.94 -15.85
C SER A 115 14.12 19.06 -16.78
N GLY A 116 12.81 19.30 -16.87
CA GLY A 116 11.87 18.54 -17.68
C GLY A 116 11.42 17.22 -17.05
N CYS A 117 11.72 16.99 -15.76
CA CYS A 117 11.28 15.81 -15.02
C CYS A 117 9.89 16.02 -14.41
N ILE A 118 9.13 14.94 -14.26
CA ILE A 118 7.75 14.98 -13.75
C ILE A 118 7.77 15.14 -12.24
N VAL A 119 7.00 16.10 -11.73
CA VAL A 119 6.88 16.36 -10.29
C VAL A 119 5.87 15.39 -9.68
N PHE A 120 6.32 14.54 -8.73
CA PHE A 120 5.46 13.59 -8.01
C PHE A 120 5.17 14.04 -6.56
N PRO A 121 3.91 13.94 -6.08
CA PRO A 121 2.73 13.47 -6.80
C PRO A 121 2.28 14.47 -7.87
N PRO A 122 1.73 13.99 -9.01
CA PRO A 122 1.29 14.86 -10.10
C PRO A 122 0.24 15.84 -9.56
N ARG A 123 0.54 17.13 -9.67
CA ARG A 123 -0.41 18.19 -9.33
C ARG A 123 -1.27 18.44 -10.55
N PHE A 124 -2.55 18.11 -10.45
CA PHE A 124 -3.53 18.41 -11.48
C PHE A 124 -3.90 19.89 -11.40
N VAL A 125 -3.57 20.65 -12.44
CA VAL A 125 -4.13 22.00 -12.60
C VAL A 125 -5.57 21.82 -13.07
N ALA A 126 -6.53 22.05 -12.19
CA ALA A 126 -7.92 22.17 -12.60
C ALA A 126 -8.00 23.35 -13.57
N ASP A 127 -8.28 23.09 -14.85
CA ASP A 127 -8.51 24.15 -15.84
C ASP A 127 -9.79 24.89 -15.42
N GLY A 128 -9.60 26.04 -14.79
CA GLY A 128 -10.67 26.95 -14.41
C GLY A 128 -11.25 27.59 -15.66
N ARG A 129 -12.09 26.86 -16.39
CA ARG A 129 -12.95 27.45 -17.41
C ARG A 129 -14.33 27.72 -16.81
N GLN A 130 -14.52 29.01 -16.56
CA GLN A 130 -15.76 29.71 -16.23
C GLN A 130 -16.79 29.60 -17.36
#